data_AF-A0A9Q0MC52-F1
#
_entry.id   AF-A0A9Q0MC52-F1
#
_cell.length_a   1.000
_cell.length_b   1.000
_cell.length_c   1.000
_cell.angle_alpha   90.00
_cell.angle_beta   90.00
_cell.angle_gamma   90.00
#
_symmetry.space_group_name_H-M   'P 1'
#
loop_
_entity.id
_entity.type
_entity.pdbx_description
1 polymer ?
#
loop_
_entity_poly.entity_id
_entity_poly.type
_entity_poly.pdbx_seq_one_letter_code
_entity_poly.pdbx_strand_id
1 'polypeptide(L)'
;MTPTTVNQADIIVRRNPKGCKSEDFYNWPEEPFEEMDSTIAVQQFIQQKIRKDSSNVDEILTPPKGQELGIWKYEHMRQFCLELNRLTVKLQAECNPESCSQMTATEQWIFLCAAHKAPKECPAIDYTRHTLDGAAALLNSNKYFPSRVTIKESSVAKLGSVCRRVYRIFSHAYYHHKTIYDEFEAIHYLCKRFSLFSIKYDLMSVENLIVPIPGMDFQTIEVSKCTPATPSTGLDTTVTANTSVIAPTTESDTSEA
;
A
#
# COMPACT_ATOMS: atom_id res chain seq x y z
N MET A 1 52.88 25.52 -3.15
CA MET A 1 51.81 24.76 -3.83
C MET A 1 51.19 23.83 -2.81
N THR A 2 50.12 24.28 -2.16
CA THR A 2 49.32 23.46 -1.24
C THR A 2 48.48 22.48 -2.07
N PRO A 3 48.45 21.18 -1.74
CA PRO A 3 47.55 20.26 -2.42
C PRO A 3 46.13 20.62 -2.01
N THR A 4 45.33 21.05 -2.97
CA THR A 4 43.88 21.14 -2.82
C THR A 4 43.35 19.72 -2.61
N THR A 5 43.04 19.36 -1.37
CA THR A 5 42.27 18.17 -1.06
C THR A 5 40.89 18.37 -1.67
N VAL A 6 40.67 17.75 -2.83
CA VAL A 6 39.35 17.68 -3.46
C VAL A 6 38.45 16.95 -2.48
N ASN A 7 37.47 17.67 -1.94
CA ASN A 7 36.45 17.14 -1.04
C ASN A 7 35.63 16.13 -1.86
N GLN A 8 35.97 14.86 -1.75
CA GLN A 8 35.25 13.77 -2.40
C GLN A 8 33.89 13.72 -1.70
N ALA A 9 32.84 14.21 -2.36
CA ALA A 9 31.48 14.09 -1.85
C ALA A 9 31.27 12.62 -1.44
N ASP A 10 31.02 12.38 -0.16
CA ASP A 10 30.89 11.04 0.39
C ASP A 10 29.81 10.29 -0.39
N ILE A 11 30.21 9.31 -1.19
CA ILE A 11 29.28 8.47 -1.92
C ILE A 11 28.49 7.69 -0.85
N ILE A 12 27.21 8.03 -0.66
CA ILE A 12 26.35 7.38 0.32
C ILE A 12 26.03 5.97 -0.17
N VAL A 13 26.77 4.98 0.33
CA VAL A 13 26.53 3.57 -0.01
C VAL A 13 25.43 3.01 0.88
N ARG A 14 24.23 2.84 0.32
CA ARG A 14 23.06 2.19 0.96
C ARG A 14 23.23 0.68 1.09
N ARG A 15 24.20 0.25 1.87
CA ARG A 15 24.46 -1.17 2.18
C ARG A 15 24.57 -1.38 3.68
N ASN A 16 23.97 -2.45 4.17
CA ASN A 16 24.13 -2.83 5.57
C ASN A 16 25.55 -3.35 5.82
N PRO A 17 26.28 -2.82 6.83
CA PRO A 17 27.60 -3.32 7.19
C PRO A 17 27.55 -4.80 7.59
N LYS A 18 28.65 -5.53 7.36
CA LYS A 18 28.76 -6.91 7.83
C LYS A 18 28.66 -6.93 9.37
N GLY A 19 27.77 -7.77 9.89
CA GLY A 19 27.56 -7.89 11.34
C GLY A 19 26.81 -6.71 11.98
N CYS A 20 26.16 -5.84 11.20
CA CYS A 20 25.31 -4.80 11.78
C CYS A 20 24.18 -5.42 12.60
N LYS A 21 23.81 -4.76 13.70
CA LYS A 21 22.69 -5.21 14.52
C LYS A 21 21.38 -5.02 13.78
N SER A 22 20.33 -5.70 14.24
CA SER A 22 18.99 -5.52 13.69
C SER A 22 18.48 -4.08 13.80
N GLU A 23 18.90 -3.34 14.82
CA GLU A 23 18.54 -1.92 15.04
C GLU A 23 19.17 -0.99 13.99
N ASP A 24 20.38 -1.33 13.51
CA ASP A 24 21.10 -0.55 12.50
C ASP A 24 20.76 -1.00 11.07
N PHE A 25 19.98 -2.07 10.93
CA PHE A 25 19.65 -2.68 9.65
C PHE A 25 18.74 -1.74 8.85
N TYR A 26 19.18 -1.35 7.65
CA TYR A 26 18.50 -0.36 6.81
C TYR A 26 18.46 1.07 7.38
N ASN A 27 19.31 1.40 8.36
CA ASN A 27 19.41 2.75 8.91
C ASN A 27 20.35 3.65 8.08
N TRP A 28 20.04 3.83 6.79
CA TRP A 28 20.82 4.67 5.88
C TRP A 28 20.30 6.11 5.87
N PRO A 29 21.17 7.10 5.57
CA PRO A 29 20.73 8.48 5.36
C PRO A 29 19.62 8.61 4.32
N GLU A 30 18.71 9.56 4.55
CA GLU A 30 17.70 9.94 3.59
C GLU A 30 18.38 10.52 2.34
N GLU A 31 17.88 10.13 1.17
CA GLU A 31 18.32 10.62 -0.14
C GLU A 31 17.09 11.23 -0.82
N PRO A 32 17.20 12.41 -1.44
CA PRO A 32 16.15 12.97 -2.28
C PRO A 32 15.81 12.02 -3.43
N PHE A 33 14.55 12.01 -3.87
CA PHE A 33 14.12 11.11 -4.93
C PHE A 33 14.86 11.39 -6.26
N GLU A 34 15.17 12.66 -6.52
CA GLU A 34 15.87 13.13 -7.70
C GLU A 34 17.33 12.64 -7.79
N GLU A 35 17.93 12.28 -6.66
CA GLU A 35 19.31 11.77 -6.57
C GLU A 35 19.36 10.23 -6.64
N MET A 36 18.22 9.55 -6.54
CA MET A 36 18.15 8.09 -6.60
C MET A 36 18.32 7.57 -8.04
N ASP A 37 19.57 7.33 -8.45
CA ASP A 37 19.88 6.72 -9.75
C ASP A 37 19.82 5.19 -9.68
N SER A 38 18.60 4.63 -9.64
CA SER A 38 18.39 3.18 -9.62
C SER A 38 17.09 2.76 -10.30
N THR A 39 17.10 1.58 -10.93
CA THR A 39 15.88 0.95 -11.48
C THR A 39 14.85 0.57 -10.40
N ILE A 40 15.25 0.63 -9.12
CA ILE A 40 14.40 0.40 -7.95
C ILE A 40 14.20 1.68 -7.10
N ALA A 41 14.46 2.87 -7.66
CA ALA A 41 14.35 4.15 -6.93
C ALA A 41 12.97 4.34 -6.27
N VAL A 42 11.88 4.03 -6.97
CA VAL A 42 10.52 4.12 -6.41
C VAL A 42 10.34 3.17 -5.22
N GLN A 43 10.84 1.94 -5.31
CA GLN A 43 10.82 0.98 -4.20
C GLN A 43 11.61 1.51 -3.00
N GLN A 44 12.82 2.02 -3.24
CA GLN A 44 13.70 2.56 -2.19
C GLN A 44 13.06 3.78 -1.51
N PHE A 45 12.43 4.66 -2.28
CA PHE A 45 11.73 5.83 -1.78
C PHE A 45 10.54 5.44 -0.89
N ILE A 46 9.68 4.52 -1.34
CA ILE A 46 8.57 4.01 -0.53
C ILE A 46 9.11 3.41 0.77
N GLN A 47 10.15 2.58 0.70
CA GLN A 47 10.75 1.96 1.88
C GLN A 47 11.41 2.98 2.82
N GLN A 48 11.99 4.06 2.31
CA GLN A 48 12.54 5.16 3.10
C GLN A 48 11.42 5.88 3.85
N LYS A 49 10.31 6.22 3.17
CA LYS A 49 9.15 6.87 3.80
C LYS A 49 8.54 6.01 4.90
N ILE A 50 8.34 4.71 4.64
CA ILE A 50 7.81 3.76 5.64
C ILE A 50 8.73 3.65 6.86
N ARG A 51 10.06 3.66 6.67
CA ARG A 51 11.03 3.58 7.77
C ARG A 51 11.10 4.88 8.58
N LYS A 52 10.92 6.02 7.93
CA LYS A 52 10.91 7.34 8.58
C LYS A 52 9.73 7.44 9.54
N ASP A 53 8.53 7.16 9.05
CA ASP A 53 7.31 7.19 9.85
C ASP A 53 6.24 6.32 9.18
N SER A 54 5.96 5.15 9.76
CA SER A 54 4.94 4.22 9.26
C SER A 54 3.51 4.75 9.46
N SER A 55 3.31 5.69 10.40
CA SER A 55 2.00 6.24 10.75
C SER A 55 1.55 7.35 9.80
N ASN A 56 2.50 8.04 9.15
CA ASN A 56 2.23 9.08 8.17
C ASN A 56 1.87 8.49 6.79
N VAL A 57 0.68 7.89 6.74
CA VAL A 57 0.18 7.19 5.54
C VAL A 57 0.02 8.14 4.35
N ASP A 58 -0.39 9.39 4.56
CA ASP A 58 -0.61 10.34 3.48
C ASP A 58 0.70 10.70 2.77
N GLU A 59 1.80 10.88 3.52
CA GLU A 59 3.12 11.11 2.95
C GLU A 59 3.62 9.87 2.20
N ILE A 60 3.48 8.67 2.79
CA ILE A 60 3.93 7.42 2.15
C ILE A 60 3.20 7.17 0.82
N LEU A 61 1.91 7.49 0.75
CA LEU A 61 1.07 7.25 -0.43
C LEU A 61 1.09 8.41 -1.44
N THR A 62 1.91 9.44 -1.24
CA THR A 62 1.97 10.57 -2.17
C THR A 62 3.20 10.44 -3.07
N PRO A 63 3.02 10.32 -4.40
CA PRO A 63 4.13 10.12 -5.31
C PRO A 63 4.99 11.38 -5.42
N PRO A 64 6.30 11.25 -5.66
CA PRO A 64 7.15 12.38 -6.06
C PRO A 64 6.62 13.08 -7.32
N LYS A 65 6.97 14.36 -7.49
CA LYS A 65 6.55 15.16 -8.65
C LYS A 65 7.04 14.50 -9.95
N GLY A 66 6.14 14.37 -10.92
CA GLY A 66 6.46 13.79 -12.24
C GLY A 66 6.54 12.26 -12.27
N GLN A 67 6.35 11.57 -11.14
CA GLN A 67 6.36 10.10 -11.12
C GLN A 67 5.14 9.50 -11.81
N GLU A 68 5.36 8.52 -12.69
CA GLU A 68 4.29 7.80 -13.37
C GLU A 68 3.46 6.97 -12.38
N LEU A 69 2.13 7.13 -12.41
CA LEU A 69 1.22 6.43 -11.50
C LEU A 69 1.21 4.91 -11.70
N GLY A 70 1.45 4.41 -12.92
CA GLY A 70 1.51 2.97 -13.20
C GLY A 70 2.63 2.29 -12.42
N ILE A 71 3.84 2.88 -12.45
CA ILE A 71 5.01 2.44 -11.68
C ILE A 71 4.75 2.58 -10.18
N TRP A 72 4.17 3.71 -9.75
CA TRP A 72 3.86 3.96 -8.35
C TRP A 72 2.92 2.90 -7.76
N LYS A 73 1.81 2.61 -8.45
CA LYS A 73 0.85 1.59 -8.03
C LYS A 73 1.48 0.19 -8.01
N TYR A 74 2.32 -0.11 -9.02
CA TYR A 74 3.02 -1.39 -9.13
C TYR A 74 3.98 -1.61 -7.95
N GLU A 75 4.86 -0.66 -7.66
CA GLU A 75 5.85 -0.81 -6.58
C GLU A 75 5.19 -0.80 -5.19
N HIS A 76 4.13 -0.02 -4.97
CA HIS A 76 3.34 -0.13 -3.75
C HIS A 76 2.72 -1.52 -3.58
N MET A 77 2.14 -2.10 -4.64
CA MET A 77 1.57 -3.45 -4.57
C MET A 77 2.64 -4.50 -4.20
N ARG A 78 3.85 -4.38 -4.76
CA ARG A 78 4.98 -5.26 -4.38
C ARG A 78 5.38 -5.07 -2.93
N GLN A 79 5.43 -3.83 -2.47
CA GLN A 79 5.77 -3.47 -1.10
C GLN A 79 4.72 -4.01 -0.10
N PHE A 80 3.43 -3.91 -0.41
CA PHE A 80 2.36 -4.50 0.41
C PHE A 80 2.49 -6.02 0.51
N CYS A 81 2.74 -6.73 -0.60
CA CYS A 81 2.96 -8.18 -0.55
C CYS A 81 4.20 -8.54 0.30
N LEU A 82 5.27 -7.75 0.22
CA LEU A 82 6.49 -7.96 1.01
C LEU A 82 6.22 -7.81 2.51
N GLU A 83 5.51 -6.75 2.92
CA GLU A 83 5.18 -6.51 4.32
C GLU A 83 4.12 -7.48 4.84
N LEU A 84 3.16 -7.88 4.01
CA LEU A 84 2.12 -8.84 4.38
C LEU A 84 2.70 -10.23 4.70
N ASN A 85 3.83 -10.61 4.08
CA ASN A 85 4.56 -11.82 4.49
C ASN A 85 4.93 -11.81 5.98
N ARG A 86 5.20 -10.63 6.57
CA ARG A 86 5.51 -10.52 8.00
C ARG A 86 4.29 -10.87 8.86
N LEU A 87 3.10 -10.40 8.46
CA LEU A 87 1.85 -10.78 9.12
C LEU A 87 1.56 -12.27 8.96
N THR A 88 1.79 -12.83 7.76
CA THR A 88 1.61 -14.27 7.51
C THR A 88 2.47 -15.14 8.43
N VAL A 89 3.72 -14.74 8.68
CA VAL A 89 4.60 -15.47 9.62
C VAL A 89 4.04 -15.42 11.04
N LYS A 90 3.48 -14.29 11.49
CA LYS A 90 2.81 -14.19 12.79
C LYS A 90 1.54 -15.07 12.83
N LEU A 91 0.71 -15.00 11.80
CA LEU A 91 -0.51 -15.80 11.69
C LEU A 91 -0.22 -17.31 11.74
N GLN A 92 0.89 -17.76 11.14
CA GLN A 92 1.24 -19.19 11.12
C GLN A 92 1.41 -19.81 12.52
N ALA A 93 1.61 -19.01 13.57
CA ALA A 93 1.68 -19.51 14.94
C ALA A 93 0.32 -20.03 15.47
N GLU A 94 -0.80 -19.48 14.97
CA GLU A 94 -2.15 -19.77 15.49
C GLU A 94 -3.13 -20.26 14.41
N CYS A 95 -3.01 -19.74 13.19
CA CYS A 95 -3.84 -20.09 12.04
C CYS A 95 -3.37 -21.42 11.44
N ASN A 96 -4.17 -22.46 11.62
CA ASN A 96 -3.91 -23.80 11.11
C ASN A 96 -5.19 -24.40 10.50
N PRO A 97 -5.09 -25.54 9.78
CA PRO A 97 -6.27 -26.15 9.13
C PRO A 97 -7.38 -26.60 10.09
N GLU A 98 -7.08 -26.80 11.37
CA GLU A 98 -8.08 -27.19 12.38
C GLU A 98 -8.83 -25.96 12.90
N SER A 99 -8.11 -24.86 13.18
CA SER A 99 -8.72 -23.61 13.64
C SER A 99 -9.44 -22.85 12.53
N CYS A 100 -8.85 -22.80 11.34
CA CYS A 100 -9.36 -22.07 10.17
C CYS A 100 -9.37 -22.97 8.93
N SER A 101 -10.31 -23.91 8.90
CA SER A 101 -10.48 -24.90 7.82
C SER A 101 -10.88 -24.28 6.48
N GLN A 102 -11.46 -23.07 6.51
CA GLN A 102 -11.90 -22.32 5.34
C GLN A 102 -11.44 -20.86 5.44
N MET A 103 -11.20 -20.22 4.29
CA MET A 103 -10.87 -18.80 4.21
C MET A 103 -12.14 -17.94 4.29
N THR A 104 -12.47 -17.46 5.48
CA THR A 104 -13.61 -16.56 5.75
C THR A 104 -13.14 -15.24 6.38
N ALA A 105 -13.99 -14.22 6.31
CA ALA A 105 -13.84 -13.00 7.11
C ALA A 105 -15.09 -12.73 7.95
N THR A 106 -16.28 -13.00 7.41
CA THR A 106 -17.54 -13.02 8.15
C THR A 106 -18.23 -14.36 7.91
N GLU A 107 -19.23 -14.69 8.71
CA GLU A 107 -20.00 -15.94 8.57
C GLU A 107 -20.82 -16.02 7.26
N GLN A 108 -20.92 -14.93 6.51
CA GLN A 108 -21.79 -14.82 5.34
C GLN A 108 -21.15 -15.38 4.05
N TRP A 109 -19.83 -15.31 3.92
CA TRP A 109 -19.15 -15.60 2.66
C TRP A 109 -17.83 -16.35 2.85
N ILE A 110 -17.62 -17.36 2.00
CA ILE A 110 -16.37 -18.12 1.91
C ILE A 110 -15.57 -17.63 0.70
N PHE A 111 -14.29 -17.35 0.90
CA PHE A 111 -13.39 -16.97 -0.18
C PHE A 111 -12.77 -18.21 -0.84
N LEU A 112 -13.18 -18.47 -2.09
CA LEU A 112 -12.61 -19.56 -2.89
C LEU A 112 -11.21 -19.20 -3.42
N CYS A 113 -10.31 -20.17 -3.40
CA CYS A 113 -8.91 -20.02 -3.80
C CYS A 113 -8.74 -20.18 -5.31
N ALA A 114 -8.18 -19.15 -5.97
CA ALA A 114 -7.97 -19.10 -7.42
C ALA A 114 -6.67 -19.76 -7.89
N ALA A 115 -5.86 -20.34 -6.99
CA ALA A 115 -4.62 -21.03 -7.36
C ALA A 115 -4.86 -22.40 -8.02
N HIS A 116 -6.10 -22.89 -7.98
CA HIS A 116 -6.50 -24.18 -8.52
C HIS A 116 -7.22 -24.02 -9.86
N LYS A 117 -7.21 -25.08 -10.70
CA LYS A 117 -7.88 -25.07 -12.01
C LYS A 117 -9.36 -24.66 -11.92
N ALA A 118 -10.05 -25.17 -10.91
CA ALA A 118 -11.37 -24.70 -10.50
C ALA A 118 -11.25 -24.08 -9.10
N PRO A 119 -11.82 -22.89 -8.84
CA PRO A 119 -11.81 -22.30 -7.52
C PRO A 119 -12.35 -23.27 -6.48
N LYS A 120 -11.58 -23.49 -5.41
CA LYS A 120 -11.95 -24.42 -4.34
C LYS A 120 -11.68 -23.81 -2.98
N GLU A 121 -12.31 -24.38 -1.96
CA GLU A 121 -12.05 -24.04 -0.57
C GLU A 121 -10.65 -24.49 -0.17
N CYS A 122 -9.98 -23.68 0.65
CA CYS A 122 -8.69 -23.98 1.25
C CYS A 122 -8.72 -23.49 2.69
N PRO A 123 -7.96 -24.16 3.59
CA PRO A 123 -7.62 -23.60 4.89
C PRO A 123 -7.09 -22.18 4.75
N ALA A 124 -7.41 -21.31 5.71
CA ALA A 124 -7.09 -19.89 5.59
C ALA A 124 -5.58 -19.62 5.47
N ILE A 125 -4.75 -20.40 6.17
CA ILE A 125 -3.29 -20.29 6.07
C ILE A 125 -2.77 -20.68 4.68
N ASP A 126 -3.34 -21.74 4.08
CA ASP A 126 -2.96 -22.18 2.73
C ASP A 126 -3.48 -21.21 1.67
N TYR A 127 -4.69 -20.69 1.84
CA TYR A 127 -5.23 -19.62 1.01
C TYR A 127 -4.29 -18.39 1.02
N THR A 128 -3.82 -18.00 2.20
CA THR A 128 -2.92 -16.86 2.39
C THR A 128 -1.61 -17.07 1.63
N ARG A 129 -0.99 -18.24 1.78
CA ARG A 129 0.23 -18.64 1.04
C ARG A 129 0.00 -18.62 -0.47
N HIS A 130 -1.02 -19.33 -0.95
CA HIS A 130 -1.37 -19.37 -2.38
C HIS A 130 -1.62 -17.97 -2.97
N THR A 131 -2.24 -17.07 -2.19
CA THR A 131 -2.53 -15.71 -2.62
C THR A 131 -1.27 -14.88 -2.74
N LEU A 132 -0.37 -14.95 -1.74
CA LEU A 132 0.91 -14.24 -1.74
C LEU A 132 1.86 -14.76 -2.82
N ASP A 133 1.95 -16.08 -2.98
CA ASP A 133 2.75 -16.71 -4.03
C ASP A 133 2.20 -16.35 -5.42
N GLY A 134 0.88 -16.39 -5.60
CA GLY A 134 0.23 -15.98 -6.84
C GLY A 134 0.44 -14.49 -7.16
N ALA A 135 0.40 -13.62 -6.14
CA ALA A 135 0.70 -12.20 -6.30
C ALA A 135 2.16 -11.98 -6.67
N ALA A 136 3.10 -12.65 -6.00
CA ALA A 136 4.53 -12.59 -6.30
C ALA A 136 4.83 -13.11 -7.71
N ALA A 137 4.24 -14.23 -8.11
CA ALA A 137 4.40 -14.79 -9.45
C ALA A 137 3.88 -13.84 -10.54
N LEU A 138 2.73 -13.19 -10.31
CA LEU A 138 2.17 -12.21 -11.23
C LEU A 138 3.04 -10.95 -11.33
N LEU A 139 3.39 -10.34 -10.19
CA LEU A 139 4.13 -9.07 -10.13
C LEU A 139 5.58 -9.20 -10.61
N ASN A 140 6.16 -10.39 -10.56
CA ASN A 140 7.51 -10.68 -11.10
C ASN A 140 7.47 -11.36 -12.48
N SER A 141 6.30 -11.52 -13.11
CA SER A 141 6.20 -12.17 -14.42
C SER A 141 6.60 -11.22 -15.54
N ASN A 142 7.65 -11.57 -16.29
CA ASN A 142 8.05 -10.83 -17.50
C ASN A 142 6.96 -10.78 -18.59
N LYS A 143 5.98 -11.69 -18.55
CA LYS A 143 4.82 -11.67 -19.46
C LYS A 143 3.89 -10.49 -19.19
N TYR A 144 3.72 -10.15 -17.92
CA TYR A 144 2.74 -9.15 -17.47
C TYR A 144 3.40 -7.85 -17.05
N PHE A 145 4.60 -7.90 -16.48
CA PHE A 145 5.40 -6.77 -16.06
C PHE A 145 6.82 -6.93 -16.66
N PRO A 146 7.00 -6.69 -17.98
CA PRO A 146 8.27 -6.89 -18.67
C PRO A 146 9.36 -5.90 -18.26
N SER A 147 8.99 -4.77 -17.67
CA SER A 147 9.87 -3.73 -17.18
C SER A 147 9.37 -3.23 -15.83
N ARG A 148 10.28 -2.77 -14.96
CA ARG A 148 9.95 -2.09 -13.71
C ARG A 148 9.96 -0.56 -13.83
N VAL A 149 10.54 -0.04 -14.90
CA VAL A 149 10.61 1.40 -15.20
C VAL A 149 9.58 1.85 -16.22
N THR A 150 8.82 0.92 -16.80
CA THR A 150 7.75 1.22 -17.76
C THR A 150 6.63 0.21 -17.58
N ILE A 151 5.48 0.66 -17.08
CA ILE A 151 4.35 -0.21 -16.78
C ILE A 151 3.24 0.06 -17.79
N LYS A 152 2.77 -1.00 -18.47
CA LYS A 152 1.65 -0.87 -19.41
C LYS A 152 0.34 -0.71 -18.63
N GLU A 153 -0.59 0.07 -19.15
CA GLU A 153 -1.91 0.25 -18.54
C GLU A 153 -2.67 -1.08 -18.38
N SER A 154 -2.52 -2.00 -19.34
CA SER A 154 -3.09 -3.35 -19.26
C SER A 154 -2.51 -4.20 -18.11
N SER A 155 -1.32 -3.86 -17.63
CA SER A 155 -0.70 -4.46 -16.45
C SER A 155 -1.24 -3.84 -15.16
N VAL A 156 -1.46 -2.51 -15.15
CA VAL A 156 -2.09 -1.78 -14.03
C VAL A 156 -3.49 -2.32 -13.75
N ALA A 157 -4.28 -2.61 -14.80
CA ALA A 157 -5.62 -3.18 -14.67
C ALA A 157 -5.66 -4.52 -13.89
N LYS A 158 -4.53 -5.26 -13.84
CA LYS A 158 -4.43 -6.52 -13.08
C LYS A 158 -4.24 -6.30 -11.58
N LEU A 159 -3.75 -5.13 -11.17
CA LEU A 159 -3.47 -4.81 -9.78
C LEU A 159 -4.75 -4.84 -8.93
N GLY A 160 -5.89 -4.42 -9.45
CA GLY A 160 -7.16 -4.45 -8.69
C GLY A 160 -7.58 -5.87 -8.27
N SER A 161 -7.36 -6.87 -9.13
CA SER A 161 -7.62 -8.28 -8.80
C SER A 161 -6.66 -8.83 -7.73
N VAL A 162 -5.40 -8.37 -7.74
CA VAL A 162 -4.46 -8.69 -6.67
C VAL A 162 -4.89 -8.01 -5.37
N CYS A 163 -5.25 -6.72 -5.43
CA CYS A 163 -5.67 -5.94 -4.27
C CYS A 163 -6.84 -6.61 -3.54
N ARG A 164 -7.91 -6.97 -4.27
CA ARG A 164 -9.07 -7.66 -3.68
C ARG A 164 -8.70 -8.97 -2.98
N ARG A 165 -7.79 -9.76 -3.55
CA ARG A 165 -7.36 -11.04 -2.96
C ARG A 165 -6.48 -10.83 -1.73
N VAL A 166 -5.55 -9.88 -1.81
CA VAL A 166 -4.69 -9.49 -0.69
C VAL A 166 -5.53 -8.94 0.47
N TYR A 167 -6.57 -8.16 0.18
CA TYR A 167 -7.46 -7.59 1.20
C TYR A 167 -8.19 -8.64 2.03
N ARG A 168 -8.49 -9.81 1.45
CA ARG A 168 -9.11 -10.93 2.18
C ARG A 168 -8.23 -11.44 3.31
N ILE A 169 -6.90 -11.36 3.16
CA ILE A 169 -5.95 -11.75 4.21
C ILE A 169 -6.05 -10.80 5.39
N PHE A 170 -6.12 -9.48 5.14
CA PHE A 170 -6.36 -8.49 6.21
C PHE A 170 -7.70 -8.72 6.90
N SER A 171 -8.75 -8.99 6.11
CA SER A 171 -10.09 -9.24 6.65
C SER A 171 -10.11 -10.49 7.54
N HIS A 172 -9.51 -11.59 7.08
CA HIS A 172 -9.40 -12.81 7.87
C HIS A 172 -8.60 -12.58 9.17
N ALA A 173 -7.45 -11.91 9.08
CA ALA A 173 -6.64 -11.59 10.25
C ALA A 173 -7.42 -10.74 11.26
N TYR A 174 -8.19 -9.74 10.80
CA TYR A 174 -8.99 -8.88 11.67
C TYR A 174 -10.08 -9.66 12.42
N TYR A 175 -10.89 -10.46 11.72
CA TYR A 175 -12.07 -11.09 12.32
C TYR A 175 -11.77 -12.39 13.08
N HIS A 176 -10.72 -13.13 12.70
CA HIS A 176 -10.41 -14.44 13.31
C HIS A 176 -9.15 -14.40 14.19
N HIS A 177 -8.22 -13.47 13.95
CA HIS A 177 -6.93 -13.37 14.68
C HIS A 177 -6.68 -11.94 15.17
N LYS A 178 -7.69 -11.36 15.84
CA LYS A 178 -7.76 -9.95 16.21
C LYS A 178 -6.54 -9.44 16.97
N THR A 179 -6.04 -10.20 17.94
CA THR A 179 -4.84 -9.85 18.73
C THR A 179 -3.60 -9.69 17.85
N ILE A 180 -3.32 -10.67 16.98
CA ILE A 180 -2.20 -10.61 16.04
C ILE A 180 -2.35 -9.43 15.08
N TYR A 181 -3.57 -9.21 14.58
CA TYR A 181 -3.86 -8.07 13.70
C TYR A 181 -3.59 -6.73 14.40
N ASP A 182 -4.10 -6.52 15.61
CA ASP A 182 -3.98 -5.25 16.32
C ASP A 182 -2.54 -4.93 16.69
N GLU A 183 -1.79 -5.91 17.21
CA GLU A 183 -0.37 -5.75 17.50
C GLU A 183 0.45 -5.40 16.25
N PHE A 184 0.13 -6.05 15.12
CA PHE A 184 0.82 -5.79 13.86
C PHE A 184 0.46 -4.42 13.29
N GLU A 185 -0.82 -4.06 13.31
CA GLU A 185 -1.33 -2.81 12.73
C GLU A 185 -0.89 -1.59 13.55
N ALA A 186 -0.79 -1.72 14.87
CA ALA A 186 -0.31 -0.65 15.76
C ALA A 186 1.14 -0.21 15.44
N ILE A 187 1.95 -1.07 14.84
CA ILE A 187 3.35 -0.79 14.49
C ILE A 187 3.48 -0.41 13.00
N HIS A 188 2.81 -1.17 12.13
CA HIS A 188 3.07 -1.10 10.69
C HIS A 188 2.06 -0.26 9.89
N TYR A 189 0.87 0.00 10.44
CA TYR A 189 -0.24 0.69 9.76
C TYR A 189 -0.52 0.13 8.36
N LEU A 190 -0.32 -1.19 8.18
CA LEU A 190 -0.26 -1.82 6.87
C LEU A 190 -1.64 -1.92 6.24
N CYS A 191 -2.64 -2.37 7.01
CA CYS A 191 -4.01 -2.48 6.55
C CYS A 191 -4.58 -1.09 6.27
N LYS A 192 -4.33 -0.11 7.15
CA LYS A 192 -4.70 1.29 6.96
C LYS A 192 -4.13 1.85 5.68
N ARG A 193 -2.82 1.70 5.48
CA ARG A 193 -2.13 2.13 4.26
C ARG A 193 -2.66 1.43 3.02
N PHE A 194 -2.93 0.14 3.10
CA PHE A 194 -3.45 -0.63 1.98
C PHE A 194 -4.86 -0.20 1.55
N SER A 195 -5.76 0.02 2.50
CA SER A 195 -7.14 0.46 2.22
C SER A 195 -7.15 1.86 1.62
N LEU A 196 -6.39 2.80 2.21
CA LEU A 196 -6.25 4.15 1.67
C LEU A 196 -5.64 4.18 0.28
N PHE A 197 -4.62 3.36 0.04
CA PHE A 197 -4.04 3.20 -1.29
C PHE A 197 -5.07 2.67 -2.29
N SER A 198 -5.87 1.68 -1.88
CA SER A 198 -6.91 1.07 -2.74
C SER A 198 -7.98 2.07 -3.15
N ILE A 199 -8.38 2.96 -2.23
CA ILE A 199 -9.34 4.06 -2.49
C ILE A 199 -8.70 5.14 -3.35
N LYS A 200 -7.55 5.68 -2.93
CA LYS A 200 -6.85 6.81 -3.57
C LYS A 200 -6.55 6.54 -5.05
N TYR A 201 -6.32 5.28 -5.41
CA TYR A 201 -5.94 4.86 -6.76
C TYR A 201 -7.00 4.04 -7.50
N ASP A 202 -8.23 3.97 -6.97
CA ASP A 202 -9.38 3.28 -7.55
C ASP A 202 -9.09 1.82 -7.94
N LEU A 203 -8.44 1.08 -7.03
CA LEU A 203 -8.10 -0.34 -7.25
C LEU A 203 -9.18 -1.29 -6.73
N MET A 204 -10.02 -0.80 -5.81
CA MET A 204 -11.10 -1.54 -5.18
C MET A 204 -12.15 -0.55 -4.66
N SER A 205 -13.43 -0.87 -4.82
CA SER A 205 -14.51 -0.03 -4.30
C SER A 205 -14.55 -0.05 -2.78
N VAL A 206 -14.99 1.07 -2.21
CA VAL A 206 -15.14 1.27 -0.76
C VAL A 206 -16.08 0.24 -0.13
N GLU A 207 -17.12 -0.18 -0.84
CA GLU A 207 -18.09 -1.21 -0.39
C GLU A 207 -17.45 -2.57 -0.12
N ASN A 208 -16.31 -2.88 -0.78
CA ASN A 208 -15.58 -4.12 -0.53
C ASN A 208 -14.69 -4.05 0.72
N LEU A 209 -14.55 -2.87 1.34
CA LEU A 209 -13.70 -2.65 2.51
C LEU A 209 -14.51 -2.87 3.79
N ILE A 210 -14.43 -4.09 4.33
CA ILE A 210 -15.18 -4.48 5.54
C ILE A 210 -14.45 -4.25 6.86
N VAL A 211 -13.11 -4.16 6.85
CA VAL A 211 -12.30 -3.94 8.06
C VAL A 211 -12.40 -2.48 8.48
N PRO A 212 -12.91 -2.18 9.68
CA PRO A 212 -13.01 -0.79 10.15
C PRO A 212 -11.62 -0.23 10.44
N ILE A 213 -11.37 1.01 10.01
CA ILE A 213 -10.11 1.72 10.25
C ILE A 213 -10.38 2.86 11.24
N PRO A 214 -9.64 2.92 12.37
CA PRO A 214 -9.75 4.04 13.29
C PRO A 214 -9.51 5.40 12.60
N GLY A 215 -10.47 6.31 12.76
CA GLY A 215 -10.42 7.65 12.18
C GLY A 215 -10.84 7.75 10.71
N MET A 216 -11.36 6.67 10.12
CA MET A 216 -11.94 6.68 8.77
C MET A 216 -13.31 6.04 8.75
N ASP A 217 -14.31 6.85 8.48
CA ASP A 217 -15.63 6.34 8.11
C ASP A 217 -15.71 6.25 6.59
N PHE A 218 -15.59 5.03 6.09
CA PHE A 218 -15.69 4.72 4.66
C PHE A 218 -17.01 5.19 4.04
N GLN A 219 -18.08 5.35 4.82
CA GLN A 219 -19.37 5.85 4.32
C GLN A 219 -19.36 7.35 3.98
N THR A 220 -18.35 8.09 4.44
CA THR A 220 -18.20 9.55 4.22
C THR A 220 -17.26 9.91 3.07
N ILE A 221 -16.60 8.92 2.45
CA ILE A 221 -15.59 9.17 1.43
C ILE A 221 -16.26 9.28 0.05
N GLU A 222 -16.48 10.51 -0.43
CA GLU A 222 -16.83 10.74 -1.83
C GLU A 222 -15.62 10.48 -2.74
N VAL A 223 -15.69 9.41 -3.55
CA VAL A 223 -14.67 9.09 -4.54
C VAL A 223 -14.71 10.16 -5.64
N SER A 224 -13.78 11.12 -5.59
CA SER A 224 -13.54 12.04 -6.71
C SER A 224 -13.03 11.24 -7.92
N LYS A 225 -13.94 10.92 -8.83
CA LYS A 225 -13.62 10.33 -10.14
C LYS A 225 -12.76 11.33 -10.92
N CYS A 226 -11.48 11.02 -11.12
CA CYS A 226 -10.66 11.75 -12.06
C CYS A 226 -11.07 11.30 -13.47
N THR A 227 -12.09 11.94 -14.03
CA THR A 227 -12.56 11.68 -15.39
C THR A 227 -11.48 12.15 -16.37
N PRO A 228 -11.06 11.33 -17.36
CA PRO A 228 -10.18 11.81 -18.41
C PRO A 228 -10.90 12.91 -19.19
N ALA A 229 -10.29 14.10 -19.23
CA ALA A 229 -10.79 15.22 -20.00
C ALA A 229 -10.87 14.84 -21.48
N THR A 230 -12.09 14.72 -22.01
CA THR A 230 -12.33 14.67 -23.45
C THR A 230 -11.94 16.04 -24.04
N PRO A 231 -11.13 16.10 -25.11
CA PRO A 231 -10.82 17.37 -25.74
C PRO A 231 -12.05 17.86 -26.52
N SER A 232 -12.80 18.81 -25.96
CA SER A 232 -13.76 19.60 -26.71
C SER A 232 -13.09 20.85 -27.25
N THR A 233 -12.95 20.89 -28.57
CA THR A 233 -12.72 22.06 -29.40
C THR A 233 -13.70 23.20 -29.07
N GLY A 234 -13.21 24.43 -28.97
CA GLY A 234 -14.00 25.64 -29.21
C GLY A 234 -14.17 26.61 -28.02
N LEU A 235 -13.29 27.62 -28.01
CA LEU A 235 -13.54 29.06 -27.82
C LEU A 235 -14.49 29.57 -26.70
N ASP A 236 -13.88 30.41 -25.85
CA ASP A 236 -14.34 31.71 -25.34
C ASP A 236 -14.71 31.93 -23.84
N THR A 237 -14.01 32.93 -23.29
CA THR A 237 -14.43 33.95 -22.29
C THR A 237 -14.47 33.63 -20.77
N THR A 238 -13.38 34.06 -20.11
CA THR A 238 -13.28 34.78 -18.80
C THR A 238 -13.87 34.24 -17.47
N VAL A 239 -12.97 34.27 -16.47
CA VAL A 239 -13.10 34.95 -15.14
C VAL A 239 -13.28 34.11 -13.85
N THR A 240 -12.38 34.46 -12.91
CA THR A 240 -12.34 34.36 -11.44
C THR A 240 -11.99 33.06 -10.71
N ALA A 241 -10.95 33.22 -9.89
CA ALA A 241 -10.60 32.41 -8.74
C ALA A 241 -11.71 32.38 -7.68
N ASN A 242 -11.75 31.32 -6.87
CA ASN A 242 -11.76 31.48 -5.41
C ASN A 242 -11.45 30.17 -4.66
N THR A 243 -10.64 30.35 -3.63
CA THR A 243 -10.29 29.42 -2.56
C THR A 243 -11.34 29.51 -1.45
N SER A 244 -11.72 28.38 -0.83
CA SER A 244 -12.04 28.36 0.61
C SER A 244 -12.22 26.93 1.13
N VAL A 245 -11.37 26.59 2.10
CA VAL A 245 -11.50 25.48 3.05
C VAL A 245 -12.28 26.01 4.25
N ILE A 246 -13.26 25.25 4.76
CA ILE A 246 -13.94 25.56 6.03
C ILE A 246 -13.83 24.35 6.95
N ALA A 247 -13.27 24.57 8.14
CA ALA A 247 -13.24 23.65 9.27
C ALA A 247 -14.46 23.89 10.19
N PRO A 248 -14.97 22.88 10.92
CA PRO A 248 -16.06 23.08 11.86
C PRO A 248 -15.55 23.51 13.25
N THR A 249 -16.12 24.59 13.76
CA THR A 249 -15.98 25.07 15.15
C THR A 249 -17.00 24.39 16.07
N THR A 250 -16.55 24.04 17.27
CA THR A 250 -17.33 23.49 18.40
C THR A 250 -18.23 24.55 19.04
N GLU A 251 -19.51 24.23 19.25
CA GLU A 251 -20.43 25.03 20.08
C GLU A 251 -20.51 24.44 21.50
N SER A 252 -20.20 25.28 22.48
CA SER A 252 -20.40 25.04 23.91
C SER A 252 -21.66 25.78 24.34
N ASP A 253 -22.62 25.03 24.88
CA ASP A 253 -23.92 25.54 25.31
C ASP A 253 -23.85 25.98 26.79
N THR A 254 -24.06 27.26 27.06
CA THR A 254 -24.37 27.82 28.38
C THR A 254 -25.42 28.90 28.23
N SER A 255 -26.62 28.69 28.76
CA SER A 255 -27.46 29.78 29.22
C SER A 255 -28.37 29.34 30.36
N GLU A 256 -28.39 30.20 31.39
CA GLU A 256 -29.18 30.17 32.61
C GLU A 256 -30.67 30.40 32.34
N ALA A 257 -31.52 29.69 33.09
CA ALA A 257 -32.69 30.21 33.80
C ALA A 257 -33.11 29.20 34.89
#